data_AF-F1YJX9-F1
#
_entry.id   AF-F1YJX9-F1
#
_cell.length_a   1.000
_cell.length_b   1.000
_cell.length_c   1.000
_cell.angle_alpha   90.00
_cell.angle_beta   90.00
_cell.angle_gamma   90.00
#
_symmetry.space_group_name_H-M   'P 1'
#
loop_
_entity.id
_entity.type
_entity.pdbx_description
1 polymer ?
#
loop_
_entity_poly.entity_id
_entity_poly.type
_entity_poly.pdbx_seq_one_letter_code
_entity_poly.pdbx_strand_id
1 'polypeptide(L)'
;MIAALAMLLVAALYVGAAVVARHRAQSAADLAALAGAAAESSGQGDGCGEARRLAARQEGAPRVVGCSVDGGDVQVRVAVRISLGRYGIRDAVAAARAGPVETAG
;
A
#
# COMPACT_ATOMS: atom_id res chain seq x y z
N MET A 1 26.36 24.42 17.69
CA MET A 1 26.68 23.19 16.91
C MET A 1 25.85 21.98 17.34
N ILE A 2 25.91 21.55 18.61
CA ILE A 2 25.15 20.37 19.09
C ILE A 2 23.65 20.50 18.83
N ALA A 3 23.04 21.66 19.15
CA ALA A 3 21.62 21.90 18.92
C ALA A 3 21.23 21.80 17.43
N ALA A 4 22.09 22.26 16.52
CA ALA A 4 21.83 22.19 15.08
C ALA A 4 21.90 20.74 14.57
N LEU A 5 22.90 19.97 15.01
CA LEU A 5 23.01 18.54 14.69
C LEU A 5 21.83 17.74 15.27
N ALA A 6 21.42 18.05 16.50
CA ALA A 6 20.25 17.43 17.12
C ALA A 6 18.97 17.72 16.33
N MET A 7 18.76 18.96 15.88
CA MET A 7 17.61 19.31 15.04
C MET A 7 17.62 18.57 13.70
N LEU A 8 18.79 18.49 13.03
CA LEU A 8 18.93 17.75 11.78
C LEU A 8 18.63 16.26 11.95
N LEU A 9 19.11 15.65 13.04
CA LEU A 9 18.87 14.24 13.32
C LEU A 9 17.39 13.97 13.58
N VAL A 10 16.73 14.82 14.38
CA VAL A 10 15.28 14.72 14.61
C VAL A 10 14.51 14.88 13.30
N ALA A 11 14.87 15.84 12.44
CA ALA A 11 14.24 16.01 11.14
C ALA A 11 14.41 14.78 10.25
N ALA A 12 15.63 14.21 10.18
CA ALA A 12 15.92 13.00 9.43
C ALA A 12 15.12 11.79 9.93
N LEU A 13 14.96 11.63 11.25
CA LEU A 13 14.12 10.58 11.84
C LEU A 13 12.65 10.71 11.42
N TYR A 14 12.10 11.93 11.40
CA TYR A 14 10.73 12.16 10.95
C TYR A 14 10.55 11.85 9.45
N VAL A 15 11.51 12.27 8.62
CA VAL A 15 11.49 11.94 7.18
C VAL A 15 11.60 10.43 6.97
N GLY A 16 12.52 9.77 7.67
CA GLY A 16 12.68 8.32 7.61
C GLY A 16 11.40 7.57 8.00
N ALA A 17 10.73 7.99 9.08
CA ALA A 17 9.46 7.42 9.49
C ALA A 17 8.36 7.60 8.42
N ALA A 18 8.29 8.77 7.79
CA ALA A 18 7.33 9.04 6.71
C ALA A 18 7.61 8.22 5.45
N VAL A 19 8.88 8.01 5.10
CA VAL A 19 9.29 7.19 3.95
C VAL A 19 8.97 5.72 4.20
N VAL A 20 9.30 5.18 5.37
CA VAL A 20 8.97 3.79 5.74
C VAL A 20 7.46 3.56 5.72
N ALA A 21 6.69 4.50 6.24
CA ALA A 21 5.23 4.48 6.19
C ALA A 21 4.68 4.38 4.76
N ARG A 22 5.22 5.21 3.86
CA ARG A 22 4.85 5.22 2.44
C ARG A 22 5.22 3.91 1.75
N HIS A 23 6.42 3.40 1.99
CA HIS A 23 6.84 2.11 1.41
C HIS A 23 5.98 0.95 1.89
N ARG A 24 5.63 0.90 3.17
CA ARG A 24 4.72 -0.14 3.67
C ARG A 24 3.34 -0.08 3.02
N ALA A 25 2.79 1.12 2.84
CA ALA A 25 1.52 1.28 2.14
C ALA A 25 1.63 0.82 0.67
N GLN A 26 2.74 1.16 0.00
CA GLN A 26 2.98 0.78 -1.40
C GLN A 26 3.11 -0.74 -1.55
N SER A 27 3.97 -1.39 -0.76
CA SER A 27 4.14 -2.85 -0.80
C SER A 27 2.83 -3.58 -0.49
N ALA A 28 2.03 -3.07 0.44
CA ALA A 28 0.73 -3.64 0.74
C ALA A 28 -0.25 -3.51 -0.43
N ALA A 29 -0.25 -2.38 -1.13
CA ALA A 29 -1.06 -2.16 -2.33
C ALA A 29 -0.60 -3.05 -3.49
N ASP A 30 0.71 -3.18 -3.72
CA ASP A 30 1.28 -3.99 -4.79
C ASP A 30 0.90 -5.48 -4.63
N LEU A 31 1.08 -6.03 -3.43
CA LEU A 31 0.70 -7.42 -3.13
C LEU A 31 -0.81 -7.64 -3.27
N ALA A 32 -1.63 -6.69 -2.79
CA ALA A 32 -3.08 -6.79 -2.91
C ALA A 32 -3.54 -6.72 -4.37
N ALA A 33 -2.93 -5.86 -5.19
CA ALA A 33 -3.22 -5.77 -6.62
C ALA A 33 -2.84 -7.06 -7.36
N LEU A 34 -1.66 -7.63 -7.08
CA LEU A 34 -1.24 -8.91 -7.66
C LEU A 34 -2.16 -10.07 -7.25
N ALA A 35 -2.61 -10.12 -6.01
CA ALA A 35 -3.58 -11.14 -5.58
C ALA A 35 -4.90 -11.03 -6.33
N GLY A 36 -5.38 -9.80 -6.53
CA GLY A 36 -6.59 -9.58 -7.32
C GLY A 36 -6.40 -9.98 -8.78
N ALA A 37 -5.31 -9.55 -9.41
CA ALA A 37 -5.01 -9.91 -10.81
C ALA A 37 -4.82 -11.43 -10.99
N ALA A 38 -4.20 -12.10 -10.02
CA ALA A 38 -4.07 -13.55 -10.03
C ALA A 38 -5.43 -14.26 -9.95
N ALA A 39 -6.36 -13.76 -9.13
CA ALA A 39 -7.71 -14.30 -9.00
C ALA A 39 -8.59 -14.07 -10.25
N GLU A 40 -8.40 -12.95 -10.94
CA GLU A 40 -9.02 -12.71 -12.25
C GLU A 40 -8.44 -13.67 -13.31
N SER A 41 -7.12 -13.82 -13.36
CA SER A 41 -6.42 -14.70 -14.32
C SER A 41 -6.75 -16.19 -14.13
N SER A 42 -6.97 -16.62 -12.89
CA SER A 42 -7.33 -18.00 -12.56
C SER A 42 -8.83 -18.31 -12.78
N GLY A 43 -9.64 -17.32 -13.16
CA GLY A 43 -11.07 -17.49 -13.42
C GLY A 43 -11.93 -17.59 -12.15
N GLN A 44 -11.42 -17.19 -10.98
CA GLN A 44 -12.22 -17.13 -9.75
C GLN A 44 -13.16 -15.91 -9.69
N GLY A 45 -12.90 -14.84 -10.45
CA GLY A 45 -13.82 -13.71 -10.68
C GLY A 45 -14.11 -12.81 -9.47
N ASP A 46 -13.34 -12.92 -8.38
CA ASP A 46 -13.43 -12.02 -7.22
C ASP A 46 -12.06 -11.39 -6.88
N GLY A 47 -11.47 -10.67 -7.85
CA GLY A 47 -10.18 -10.00 -7.67
C GLY A 47 -10.17 -9.03 -6.48
N CYS A 48 -11.25 -8.30 -6.25
CA CYS A 48 -11.33 -7.39 -5.12
C CYS A 48 -11.53 -8.08 -3.77
N GLY A 49 -12.23 -9.21 -3.72
CA GLY A 49 -12.32 -10.04 -2.52
C GLY A 49 -10.98 -10.62 -2.13
N GLU A 50 -10.21 -11.15 -3.09
CA GLU A 50 -8.87 -11.67 -2.83
C GLU A 50 -7.87 -10.58 -2.45
N ALA A 51 -7.91 -9.43 -3.10
CA ALA A 51 -7.11 -8.26 -2.70
C ALA A 51 -7.38 -7.87 -1.23
N ARG A 52 -8.65 -7.86 -0.81
CA ARG A 52 -9.05 -7.58 0.59
C ARG A 52 -8.62 -8.68 1.54
N ARG A 53 -8.78 -9.95 1.16
CA ARG A 53 -8.35 -11.10 1.97
C ARG A 53 -6.85 -11.09 2.21
N LEU A 54 -6.04 -10.78 1.19
CA LEU A 54 -4.60 -10.69 1.34
C LEU A 54 -4.21 -9.48 2.21
N ALA A 55 -4.78 -8.30 1.94
CA ALA A 55 -4.52 -7.11 2.75
C ALA A 55 -4.81 -7.34 4.25
N ALA A 56 -5.91 -8.03 4.59
CA ALA A 56 -6.27 -8.33 5.98
C ALA A 56 -5.25 -9.23 6.70
N ARG A 57 -4.44 -10.01 5.97
CA ARG A 57 -3.39 -10.88 6.54
C ARG A 57 -2.04 -10.19 6.70
N GLN A 58 -1.87 -8.98 6.16
CA GLN A 58 -0.61 -8.26 6.23
C GLN A 58 -0.42 -7.59 7.60
N GLU A 59 0.84 -7.52 8.04
CA GLU A 59 1.22 -6.82 9.27
C GLU A 59 0.92 -5.32 9.19
N GLY A 60 0.57 -4.71 10.33
CA GLY A 60 0.19 -3.29 10.39
C GLY A 60 -1.27 -2.99 10.02
N ALA A 61 -2.08 -4.04 9.81
CA ALA A 61 -3.51 -3.95 9.50
C ALA A 61 -3.86 -2.94 8.39
N PRO A 62 -3.23 -3.06 7.20
CA PRO A 62 -3.58 -2.23 6.05
C PRO A 62 -5.06 -2.40 5.70
N ARG A 63 -5.73 -1.29 5.37
CA ARG A 63 -7.13 -1.27 4.99
C ARG A 63 -7.25 -0.96 3.51
N VAL A 64 -7.92 -1.82 2.76
CA VAL A 64 -8.33 -1.49 1.38
C VAL A 64 -9.42 -0.45 1.45
N VAL A 65 -9.11 0.76 1.00
CA VAL A 65 -10.03 1.92 0.96
C VAL A 65 -10.64 2.13 -0.42
N GLY A 66 -10.15 1.40 -1.42
CA GLY A 66 -10.73 1.35 -2.76
C GLY A 66 -10.24 0.12 -3.51
N CYS A 67 -11.10 -0.49 -4.31
CA CYS A 67 -10.74 -1.54 -5.24
C CYS A 67 -11.67 -1.49 -6.44
N SER A 68 -11.09 -1.59 -7.64
CA SER A 68 -11.83 -1.67 -8.90
C SER A 68 -11.15 -2.69 -9.81
N VAL A 69 -11.96 -3.44 -10.57
CA VAL A 69 -11.54 -4.35 -11.62
C VAL A 69 -12.06 -3.80 -12.94
N ASP A 70 -11.19 -3.65 -13.94
CA ASP A 70 -11.53 -3.18 -15.28
C ASP A 70 -10.77 -4.01 -16.33
N GLY A 71 -11.47 -4.76 -17.18
CA GLY A 71 -10.82 -5.56 -18.24
C GLY A 71 -9.78 -6.59 -17.77
N GLY A 72 -9.83 -7.04 -16.51
CA GLY A 72 -8.82 -7.92 -15.89
C GLY A 72 -7.68 -7.16 -15.19
N ASP A 73 -7.64 -5.83 -15.29
CA ASP A 73 -6.79 -4.98 -14.47
C ASP A 73 -7.45 -4.72 -13.11
N VAL A 74 -6.72 -5.04 -12.04
CA VAL A 74 -7.12 -4.76 -10.66
C VAL A 74 -6.35 -3.57 -10.14
N GLN A 75 -7.07 -2.51 -9.77
CA GLN A 75 -6.53 -1.35 -9.09
C GLN A 75 -6.97 -1.38 -7.62
N VAL A 76 -6.00 -1.29 -6.71
CA VAL A 76 -6.23 -1.35 -5.26
C VAL A 76 -5.63 -0.12 -4.60
N ARG A 77 -6.39 0.51 -3.69
CA ARG A 77 -5.94 1.59 -2.84
C ARG A 77 -5.93 1.13 -1.39
N VAL A 78 -4.77 1.21 -0.74
CA VAL A 78 -4.54 0.75 0.63
C VAL A 78 -4.16 1.92 1.53
N ALA A 79 -4.76 1.98 2.71
CA ALA A 79 -4.41 2.89 3.79
C ALA A 79 -3.74 2.13 4.94
N VAL A 80 -2.58 2.62 5.38
CA VAL A 80 -1.86 2.12 6.56
C VAL A 80 -1.87 3.18 7.64
N ARG A 81 -2.34 2.82 8.84
CA ARG A 81 -2.29 3.71 10.01
C ARG A 81 -0.86 3.81 10.52
N ILE A 82 -0.38 5.04 10.67
CA ILE A 82 0.95 5.35 11.16
C ILE A 82 0.86 6.28 12.36
N SER A 83 1.61 5.97 13.42
CA SER A 83 1.76 6.83 14.59
C SER A 83 3.00 7.69 14.42
N LEU A 84 2.82 9.01 14.30
CA LEU A 84 3.93 9.97 14.23
C LEU A 84 4.24 10.59 15.61
N GLY A 85 3.98 9.86 16.69
CA GLY A 85 4.17 10.33 18.05
C GLY A 85 3.39 11.61 18.31
N ARG A 86 4.09 12.73 18.54
CA ARG A 86 3.50 14.06 18.85
C ARG A 86 2.54 14.60 17.77
N TYR A 87 2.64 14.11 16.54
CA TYR A 87 1.81 14.55 15.42
C TYR A 87 0.53 13.73 15.23
N GLY A 88 0.26 12.78 16.14
CA GLY A 88 -0.93 11.95 16.12
C GLY A 88 -0.85 10.76 15.16
N ILE A 89 -2.01 10.13 14.95
CA ILE A 89 -2.19 9.02 14.01
C ILE A 89 -2.61 9.60 12.66
N ARG A 90 -1.95 9.17 11.59
CA ARG A 90 -2.30 9.52 10.20
C ARG A 90 -2.41 8.26 9.35
N ASP A 91 -3.06 8.39 8.21
CA ASP A 91 -3.12 7.33 7.20
C ASP A 91 -2.15 7.62 6.06
N ALA A 92 -1.26 6.67 5.79
CA ALA A 92 -0.47 6.64 4.56
C ALA A 92 -1.27 5.86 3.51
N VAL A 93 -1.68 6.54 2.44
CA VAL A 93 -2.51 5.95 1.37
C VAL A 93 -1.71 5.74 0.11
N ALA A 94 -1.62 4.50 -0.36
CA ALA A 94 -0.96 4.11 -1.60
C ALA A 94 -1.95 3.44 -2.56
N ALA A 95 -1.63 3.47 -3.85
CA ALA A 95 -2.40 2.78 -4.87
C ALA A 95 -1.46 1.99 -5.79
N ALA A 96 -1.93 0.82 -6.22
CA ALA A 96 -1.24 -0.05 -7.15
C ALA A 96 -2.24 -0.61 -8.17
N ARG A 97 -1.76 -0.93 -9.37
CA ARG A 97 -2.51 -1.57 -10.44
C ARG A 97 -1.74 -2.80 -10.91
N ALA A 98 -2.45 -3.91 -11.13
CA ALA A 98 -1.90 -5.11 -11.74
C ALA A 98 -2.93 -5.70 -12.70
N GLY A 99 -2.50 -6.15 -13.87
CA GLY A 99 -3.37 -6.78 -14.86
C GLY A 99 -2.55 -7.51 -15.94
N PRO A 100 -3.22 -8.12 -16.92
CA PRO A 100 -2.58 -8.88 -17.96
C PRO A 100 -1.60 -8.00 -18.76
N VAL A 101 -0.44 -8.55 -19.11
CA VAL A 101 0.42 -7.90 -20.10
C VAL A 101 -0.29 -7.94 -21.45
N GLU A 102 -0.46 -6.79 -22.08
CA GLU A 102 -0.87 -6.75 -23.48
C GLU A 102 0.22 -7.43 -24.30
N THR A 103 0.02 -8.68 -24.68
CA THR A 103 0.83 -9.32 -25.72
C THR A 103 0.50 -8.59 -27.01
N ALA A 104 1.29 -7.58 -27.35
CA ALA A 104 1.28 -7.00 -28.69
C ALA A 104 1.54 -8.13 -29.69
N GLY A 105 0.52 -8.45 -30.49
CA GLY A 105 0.60 -9.40 -31.59
C GLY A 105 1.39 -8.85 -32.76
#